data_AF-A0A7Y5NSE9-F1
#
_entry.id   AF-A0A7Y5NSE9-F1
#
_cell.length_a   1.000
_cell.length_b   1.000
_cell.length_c   1.000
_cell.angle_alpha   90.00
_cell.angle_beta   90.00
_cell.angle_gamma   90.00
#
_symmetry.space_group_name_H-M   'P 1'
#
loop_
_entity.id
_entity.type
_entity.pdbx_description
1 polymer ?
#
loop_
_entity_poly.entity_id
_entity_poly.type
_entity_poly.pdbx_seq_one_letter_code
_entity_poly.pdbx_strand_id
1 'polypeptide(L)' 'MANIAKWNIRLRHEWLQSPLKKKRVKRSEKARIGLLDAEARKQPKTEPGAAEKPQG' A
#
# COMPACT_ATOMS: atom_id res chain seq x y z
N MET A 1 35.78 -11.20 8.58
CA MET A 1 35.29 -11.74 7.28
C MET A 1 34.51 -10.65 6.57
N ALA A 2 35.11 -9.99 5.57
CA ALA A 2 34.60 -8.75 4.98
C ALA A 2 33.82 -8.95 3.66
N ASN A 3 33.24 -10.12 3.43
CA ASN A 3 32.54 -10.48 2.18
C ASN A 3 31.21 -11.20 2.46
N ILE A 4 30.35 -10.64 3.33
CA ILE A 4 28.97 -11.11 3.40
C ILE A 4 28.17 -10.31 2.39
N ALA A 5 27.76 -10.96 1.29
CA ALA A 5 26.94 -10.33 0.27
C ALA A 5 25.74 -9.60 0.92
N LYS A 6 25.46 -8.37 0.48
CA LYS A 6 24.42 -7.49 1.05
C LYS A 6 23.05 -8.18 1.16
N TRP A 7 22.79 -9.16 0.29
CA TRP A 7 21.62 -10.04 0.32
C TRP A 7 21.53 -10.91 1.59
N ASN A 8 22.65 -11.52 2.00
CA ASN A 8 22.72 -12.32 3.23
C ASN A 8 22.49 -11.47 4.49
N ILE A 9 22.88 -10.18 4.46
CA ILE A 9 22.60 -9.25 5.56
C ILE A 9 21.09 -8.99 5.66
N ARG A 10 20.42 -8.67 4.53
CA ARG A 10 18.97 -8.44 4.53
C ARG A 10 18.19 -9.68 4.96
N LEU A 11 18.61 -10.87 4.53
CA LEU A 11 17.99 -12.13 4.93
C LEU A 11 18.18 -12.46 6.42
N ARG A 12 19.34 -12.16 6.99
CA ARG A 12 19.67 -12.50 8.40
C ARG A 12 19.30 -11.41 9.41
N HIS A 13 18.85 -10.24 8.97
CA HIS A 13 18.55 -9.13 9.86
C HIS A 13 17.05 -8.90 9.96
N GLU A 14 16.49 -9.28 11.11
CA GLU A 14 15.05 -9.20 11.42
C GLU A 14 14.47 -7.80 11.19
N TRP A 15 15.23 -6.74 11.52
CA TRP A 15 14.80 -5.35 11.30
C TRP A 15 14.73 -4.93 9.81
N LEU A 16 15.40 -5.65 8.91
CA LEU A 16 15.37 -5.42 7.46
C LEU A 16 14.43 -6.37 6.71
N GLN A 17 13.78 -7.30 7.41
CA GLN A 17 12.74 -8.18 6.86
C GLN A 17 11.45 -7.43 6.56
N SER A 18 11.18 -6.37 7.33
CA SER A 18 10.02 -5.51 7.10
C SER A 18 10.14 -4.84 5.72
N PRO A 19 9.16 -5.02 4.82
CA PRO A 19 9.23 -4.43 3.49
C PRO A 19 9.36 -2.91 3.56
N LEU A 20 10.34 -2.34 2.86
CA LEU A 20 10.51 -0.88 2.71
C LEU A 20 9.26 -0.21 2.12
N LYS A 21 8.47 -0.96 1.35
CA LYS A 21 7.19 -0.52 0.79
C LYS A 21 6.10 -1.50 1.20
N LYS A 22 4.93 -0.96 1.54
CA LYS A 22 3.74 -1.77 1.79
C LYS A 22 3.51 -2.71 0.61
N LYS A 23 3.16 -3.97 0.89
CA LYS A 23 2.78 -4.93 -0.14
C LYS A 23 1.63 -4.35 -0.95
N ARG A 24 1.76 -4.33 -2.28
CA ARG A 24 0.67 -3.89 -3.15
C ARG A 24 -0.47 -4.90 -3.03
N VAL A 25 -1.60 -4.45 -2.49
CA VAL A 25 -2.86 -5.20 -2.46
C VAL A 25 -3.70 -4.71 -3.64
N LYS A 26 -4.19 -5.65 -4.47
CA LYS A 26 -5.04 -5.29 -5.62
C LYS A 26 -6.39 -4.75 -5.13
N ARG A 27 -7.03 -3.89 -5.91
CA ARG A 27 -8.35 -3.32 -5.56
C ARG A 27 -9.40 -4.41 -5.32
N SER A 28 -9.41 -5.46 -6.14
CA SER A 28 -10.32 -6.61 -5.98
C SER A 28 -10.10 -7.36 -4.66
N GLU A 29 -8.83 -7.54 -4.27
CA GLU A 29 -8.48 -8.16 -2.99
C GLU A 29 -8.93 -7.28 -1.81
N LYS A 30 -8.77 -5.96 -1.91
CA LYS A 30 -9.29 -5.02 -0.92
C LYS A 30 -10.83 -5.06 -0.81
N ALA A 31 -11.52 -5.21 -1.94
CA ALA A 31 -12.98 -5.34 -1.96
C ALA A 31 -13.41 -6.62 -1.22
N ARG A 32 -12.73 -7.74 -1.51
CA ARG A 32 -13.05 -9.05 -0.93
C ARG A 32 -12.92 -9.09 0.59
N ILE A 33 -11.94 -8.38 1.15
CA ILE A 33 -11.69 -8.34 2.61
C ILE A 33 -12.39 -7.17 3.32
N GLY A 34 -13.20 -6.37 2.62
CA GLY A 34 -13.86 -5.18 3.18
C GLY A 34 -12.94 -3.99 3.46
N LEU A 35 -11.67 -4.03 3.01
CA LEU A 35 -10.69 -2.97 3.23
C LEU A 35 -11.01 -1.72 2.43
N LEU A 36 -11.69 -1.84 1.27
CA LEU A 36 -12.11 -0.67 0.49
C LEU A 36 -13.05 0.24 1.28
N ASP A 37 -14.04 -0.32 1.95
CA ASP A 37 -15.01 0.45 2.72
C ASP A 37 -14.37 1.06 3.96
N ALA A 38 -13.46 0.32 4.60
CA ALA A 38 -12.69 0.83 5.73
C ALA A 38 -11.75 1.98 5.34
N GLU A 39 -11.11 1.91 4.17
CA GLU A 39 -10.30 3.00 3.62
C GLU A 39 -11.17 4.22 3.29
N ALA A 40 -12.34 4.02 2.65
CA ALA A 40 -13.26 5.10 2.31
C ALA A 40 -13.76 5.87 3.54
N ARG A 41 -13.98 5.19 4.68
CA ARG A 41 -14.36 5.82 5.96
C ARG A 41 -13.24 6.66 6.59
N LYS A 42 -11.98 6.30 6.34
CA LYS A 42 -10.79 6.98 6.90
C LYS A 42 -10.30 8.15 6.06
N GLN A 43 -10.73 8.25 4.81
CA GLN A 43 -10.36 9.39 3.98
C GLN A 43 -10.99 10.65 4.57
N PRO A 44 -10.21 11.70 4.89
CA PRO A 44 -10.81 13.01 5.11
C PRO A 44 -11.60 13.37 3.84
N LYS A 45 -12.80 13.92 4.00
CA LYS A 45 -13.56 14.49 2.89
C LYS A 45 -12.73 15.63 2.30
N THR A 46 -11.84 15.32 1.36
CA THR A 46 -11.33 16.33 0.45
C THR A 46 -12.56 16.81 -0.32
N GLU A 47 -12.80 18.11 -0.25
CA GLU A 47 -13.96 18.78 -0.82
C GLU A 47 -14.19 18.40 -2.29
N PRO A 48 -15.46 18.31 -2.74
CA PRO A 48 -15.77 17.89 -4.10
C PRO A 48 -15.52 19.06 -5.07
N GLY A 49 -14.35 19.08 -5.69
CA GLY A 49 -14.03 19.98 -6.79
C GLY A 49 -13.48 19.20 -7.97
N ALA A 50 -14.12 19.36 -9.14
CA ALA A 50 -13.78 18.81 -10.46
C ALA A 50 -14.25 17.38 -10.77
N ALA A 51 -15.54 17.24 -11.09
CA ALA A 51 -16.01 16.60 -12.33
C ALA A 51 -17.55 16.63 -12.38
N GLU A 52 -18.11 17.83 -12.51
CA GLU A 52 -19.48 18.01 -12.98
C GLU A 52 -19.51 17.66 -14.48
N LYS A 53 -20.43 16.76 -14.86
CA LYS A 53 -20.70 16.35 -16.25
C LYS A 53 -21.44 17.46 -17.01
N PRO A 54 -21.45 17.41 -18.35
CA PRO A 54 -22.72 17.09 -19.03
C PRO A 54 -22.46 16.05 -20.15
N GLN A 55 -23.21 14.96 -20.31
CA GLN A 55 -24.56 14.86 -20.89
C GLN A 55 -24.72 15.61 -22.22
N GLY A 56 -24.58 14.84 -23.30
CA GLY A 56 -24.78 15.19 -24.71
C GLY A 56 -24.56 13.93 -25.53
#